data_AF-A0A3M1N1D0-F1
#
_entry.id   AF-A0A3M1N1D0-F1
#
_cell.length_a   1.000
_cell.length_b   1.000
_cell.length_c   1.000
_cell.angle_alpha   90.00
_cell.angle_beta   90.00
_cell.angle_gamma   90.00
#
_symmetry.space_group_name_H-M   'P 1'
#
loop_
_entity.id
_entity.type
_entity.pdbx_description
1 polymer ?
#
loop_
_entity_poly.entity_id
_entity_poly.type
_entity_poly.pdbx_seq_one_letter_code
_entity_poly.pdbx_strand_id
1 'polypeptide(L)'
;MAQKTILDLRRMKDEGEKITVLTAYDYPFARLMDAEGIDVILVGDSVGSVVSGYDTTLPVTMDEMLYHTRAVVRGASGALVVADMPFMSYQADIIEARRNAGRLIKEGGAQAVKLEGGMNMAETIRALVDIDIPVVGHIGLTPQSIHRMGGYKVQGRQEQQAERLLADARAVEQAGACAVVLEAIPASLAGKITAELAIPTIGIGAGPDCDGQVLVIHDILGLCEKYSPKFVKQYADAATLIRGAVRDYIDEVKKGAFPTEKHSFK
;
A
#
# COMPACT_ATOMS: atom_id res chain seq x y z
N MET A 1 16.26 -13.91 -6.62
CA MET A 1 16.93 -12.96 -5.70
C MET A 1 16.56 -13.36 -4.29
N ALA A 2 17.35 -13.00 -3.27
CA ALA A 2 16.91 -13.21 -1.88
C ALA A 2 15.73 -12.27 -1.60
N GLN A 3 14.75 -12.74 -0.82
CA GLN A 3 13.58 -11.94 -0.47
C GLN A 3 13.97 -10.80 0.47
N LYS A 4 13.54 -9.58 0.16
CA LYS A 4 13.72 -8.38 0.99
C LYS A 4 13.03 -8.57 2.33
N THR A 5 13.68 -8.10 3.38
CA THR A 5 13.21 -8.16 4.75
C THR A 5 13.05 -6.76 5.35
N ILE A 6 12.43 -6.67 6.53
CA ILE A 6 12.36 -5.41 7.28
C ILE A 6 13.76 -4.89 7.68
N LEU A 7 14.76 -5.77 7.81
CA LEU A 7 16.14 -5.38 8.10
C LEU A 7 16.81 -4.74 6.88
N ASP A 8 16.46 -5.19 5.67
CA ASP A 8 16.93 -4.57 4.44
C ASP A 8 16.37 -3.16 4.30
N LEU A 9 15.10 -2.93 4.63
CA LEU A 9 14.52 -1.58 4.62
C LEU A 9 15.22 -0.65 5.60
N ARG A 10 15.58 -1.16 6.79
CA ARG A 10 16.34 -0.39 7.76
C ARG A 10 17.74 -0.04 7.23
N ARG A 11 18.43 -1.01 6.64
CA ARG A 11 19.73 -0.82 6.00
C ARG A 11 19.68 0.21 4.88
N MET A 12 18.66 0.15 4.03
CA MET A 12 18.46 1.11 2.94
C MET A 12 18.34 2.55 3.46
N LYS A 13 17.56 2.78 4.53
CA LYS A 13 17.53 4.09 5.20
C LYS A 13 18.92 4.51 5.69
N ASP A 14 19.60 3.64 6.44
CA ASP A 14 20.91 3.96 7.03
C ASP A 14 21.97 4.25 5.95
N GLU A 15 21.85 3.64 4.76
CA GLU A 15 22.69 3.86 3.58
C GLU A 15 22.21 5.02 2.66
N GLY A 16 21.03 5.59 2.92
CA GLY A 16 20.42 6.62 2.08
C GLY A 16 19.86 6.13 0.75
N GLU A 17 19.68 4.82 0.58
CA GLU A 17 19.04 4.19 -0.57
C GLU A 17 17.51 4.32 -0.44
N LYS A 18 16.84 4.85 -1.49
CA LYS A 18 15.40 5.08 -1.44
C LYS A 18 14.62 3.76 -1.58
N ILE A 19 13.64 3.56 -0.70
CA ILE A 19 12.77 2.37 -0.73
C ILE A 19 11.64 2.57 -1.74
N THR A 20 11.50 1.62 -2.66
CA THR A 20 10.43 1.62 -3.67
C THR A 20 9.26 0.74 -3.22
N VAL A 21 8.08 1.34 -3.13
CA VAL A 21 6.85 0.64 -2.74
C VAL A 21 5.78 0.88 -3.80
N LEU A 22 5.10 -0.18 -4.22
CA LEU A 22 3.93 -0.08 -5.08
C LEU A 22 2.86 -1.05 -4.63
N THR A 23 1.59 -0.69 -4.83
CA THR A 23 0.52 -1.63 -4.54
C THR A 23 0.42 -2.73 -5.60
N ALA A 24 -0.02 -3.93 -5.21
CA ALA A 24 -0.49 -4.94 -6.14
C ALA A 24 -1.59 -5.77 -5.48
N TYR A 25 -2.44 -6.37 -6.31
CA TYR A 25 -3.62 -7.11 -5.82
C TYR A 25 -3.79 -8.47 -6.51
N ASP A 26 -2.92 -8.81 -7.45
CA ASP A 26 -2.98 -10.06 -8.19
C ASP A 26 -1.59 -10.61 -8.52
N TYR A 27 -1.60 -11.88 -8.96
CA TYR A 27 -0.39 -12.59 -9.34
C TYR A 27 0.35 -11.96 -10.54
N PRO A 28 -0.32 -11.59 -11.66
CA PRO A 28 0.37 -11.00 -12.81
C PRO A 28 1.14 -9.72 -12.48
N PHE A 29 0.51 -8.74 -11.80
CA PHE A 29 1.20 -7.50 -11.44
C PHE A 29 2.33 -7.76 -10.44
N ALA A 30 2.08 -8.58 -9.41
CA ALA A 30 3.12 -8.91 -8.44
C ALA A 30 4.36 -9.51 -9.12
N ARG A 31 4.17 -10.48 -10.04
CA ARG A 31 5.27 -11.10 -10.77
C ARG A 31 6.03 -10.13 -11.66
N LEU A 32 5.34 -9.23 -12.35
CA LEU A 32 5.98 -8.22 -13.21
C LEU A 32 6.81 -7.24 -12.36
N MET A 33 6.25 -6.76 -11.26
CA MET A 33 6.93 -5.80 -10.40
C MET A 33 8.12 -6.41 -9.65
N ASP A 34 7.98 -7.66 -9.18
CA ASP A 34 9.04 -8.42 -8.52
C ASP A 34 10.24 -8.65 -9.45
N ALA A 35 9.98 -8.94 -10.73
CA ALA A 35 11.02 -9.14 -11.73
C ALA A 35 11.85 -7.87 -12.00
N GLU A 36 11.24 -6.69 -11.86
CA GLU A 36 11.90 -5.38 -11.99
C GLU A 36 12.58 -4.89 -10.70
N GLY A 37 12.50 -5.67 -9.62
CA GLY A 37 13.24 -5.40 -8.38
C GLY A 37 12.58 -4.38 -7.45
N ILE A 38 11.25 -4.27 -7.45
CA ILE A 38 10.54 -3.47 -6.42
C ILE A 38 10.90 -3.96 -5.01
N ASP A 39 11.13 -3.06 -4.07
CA ASP A 39 11.53 -3.47 -2.70
C ASP A 39 10.37 -4.02 -1.90
N VAL A 40 9.20 -3.37 -2.01
CA VAL A 40 8.00 -3.71 -1.25
C VAL A 40 6.76 -3.71 -2.15
N ILE A 41 5.97 -4.76 -2.02
CA ILE A 41 4.62 -4.83 -2.60
C ILE A 41 3.60 -4.67 -1.47
N LEU A 42 2.77 -3.62 -1.56
CA LEU A 42 1.69 -3.37 -0.61
C LEU A 42 0.37 -3.93 -1.15
N VAL A 43 -0.16 -4.95 -0.49
CA VAL A 43 -1.56 -5.37 -0.67
C VAL A 43 -2.42 -4.45 0.17
N GLY A 44 -2.80 -3.30 -0.41
CA GLY A 44 -3.51 -2.24 0.31
C GLY A 44 -5.04 -2.36 0.24
N ASP A 45 -5.74 -1.83 1.23
CA ASP A 45 -7.21 -1.73 1.23
C ASP A 45 -7.76 -0.79 0.13
N SER A 46 -6.88 0.00 -0.49
CA SER A 46 -7.10 0.67 -1.78
C SER A 46 -7.66 -0.25 -2.88
N VAL A 47 -7.49 -1.58 -2.76
CA VAL A 47 -8.16 -2.60 -3.57
C VAL A 47 -9.67 -2.38 -3.67
N GLY A 48 -10.30 -1.91 -2.59
CA GLY A 48 -11.73 -1.61 -2.57
C GLY A 48 -12.09 -0.58 -3.64
N SER A 49 -11.29 0.48 -3.78
CA SER A 49 -11.57 1.54 -4.75
C SER A 49 -11.12 1.19 -6.17
N VAL A 50 -9.93 0.61 -6.34
CA VAL A 50 -9.34 0.42 -7.67
C VAL A 50 -9.65 -0.91 -8.33
N VAL A 51 -10.04 -1.93 -7.55
CA VAL A 51 -10.42 -3.26 -8.05
C VAL A 51 -11.92 -3.51 -7.83
N SER A 52 -12.43 -3.33 -6.61
CA SER A 52 -13.83 -3.63 -6.28
C SER A 52 -14.81 -2.49 -6.67
N GLY A 53 -14.29 -1.29 -6.96
CA GLY A 53 -15.09 -0.14 -7.37
C GLY A 53 -15.90 0.53 -6.25
N TYR A 54 -15.56 0.28 -4.99
CA TYR A 54 -16.14 0.95 -3.83
C TYR A 54 -15.78 2.44 -3.78
N ASP A 55 -16.70 3.24 -3.25
CA ASP A 55 -16.47 4.69 -3.11
C ASP A 55 -15.41 5.02 -2.04
N THR A 56 -15.19 4.13 -1.08
CA THR A 56 -14.18 4.25 -0.02
C THR A 56 -13.57 2.87 0.29
N THR A 57 -12.50 2.81 1.08
CA THR A 57 -11.89 1.54 1.51
C THR A 57 -12.62 0.87 2.68
N LEU A 58 -13.59 1.54 3.32
CA LEU A 58 -14.32 1.03 4.49
C LEU A 58 -15.05 -0.31 4.28
N PRO A 59 -15.63 -0.62 3.09
CA PRO A 59 -16.31 -1.90 2.89
C PRO A 59 -15.37 -3.11 2.74
N VAL A 60 -14.05 -2.87 2.58
CA VAL A 60 -13.09 -3.95 2.34
C VAL A 60 -13.02 -4.87 3.56
N THR A 61 -13.14 -6.16 3.32
CA THR A 61 -13.19 -7.19 4.36
C THR A 61 -11.83 -7.88 4.56
N MET A 62 -11.68 -8.56 5.69
CA MET A 62 -10.53 -9.45 5.93
C MET A 62 -10.40 -10.54 4.86
N ASP A 63 -11.51 -11.08 4.36
CA ASP A 63 -11.48 -12.17 3.39
C ASP A 63 -11.03 -11.71 2.00
N GLU A 64 -11.41 -10.49 1.59
CA GLU A 64 -10.87 -9.83 0.40
C GLU A 64 -9.36 -9.60 0.54
N MET A 65 -8.91 -9.04 1.68
CA MET A 65 -7.48 -8.82 1.92
C MET A 65 -6.70 -10.13 1.88
N LEU A 66 -7.23 -11.20 2.48
CA LEU A 66 -6.60 -12.53 2.43
C LEU A 66 -6.56 -13.11 1.00
N TYR A 67 -7.61 -12.93 0.21
CA TYR A 67 -7.63 -13.37 -1.18
C TYR A 67 -6.54 -12.70 -2.01
N HIS A 68 -6.47 -11.37 -1.97
CA HIS A 68 -5.49 -10.60 -2.73
C HIS A 68 -4.07 -10.84 -2.22
N THR A 69 -3.88 -10.99 -0.90
CA THR A 69 -2.57 -11.32 -0.31
C THR A 69 -2.05 -12.64 -0.84
N ARG A 70 -2.87 -13.71 -0.83
CA ARG A 70 -2.46 -15.01 -1.39
C ARG A 70 -2.14 -14.94 -2.88
N ALA A 71 -2.85 -14.11 -3.64
CA ALA A 71 -2.58 -13.94 -5.06
C ALA A 71 -1.21 -13.27 -5.30
N VAL A 72 -0.93 -12.21 -4.56
CA VAL A 72 0.32 -11.44 -4.66
C VAL A 72 1.52 -12.25 -4.18
N VAL A 73 1.42 -12.94 -3.05
CA VAL A 73 2.52 -13.74 -2.49
C VAL A 73 2.98 -14.83 -3.45
N ARG A 74 2.08 -15.40 -4.27
CA ARG A 74 2.48 -16.37 -5.32
C ARG A 74 3.33 -15.76 -6.43
N GLY A 75 3.22 -14.44 -6.65
CA GLY A 75 3.94 -13.70 -7.68
C GLY A 75 5.19 -12.99 -7.18
N ALA A 76 5.33 -12.79 -5.87
CA ALA A 76 6.42 -12.04 -5.25
C ALA A 76 7.46 -12.97 -4.61
N SER A 77 8.65 -13.08 -5.22
CA SER A 77 9.75 -13.92 -4.75
C SER A 77 10.92 -13.12 -4.18
N GLY A 78 11.07 -11.86 -4.58
CA GLY A 78 12.13 -10.93 -4.16
C GLY A 78 11.62 -9.81 -3.25
N ALA A 79 10.44 -9.25 -3.51
CA ALA A 79 9.89 -8.13 -2.74
C ALA A 79 9.38 -8.57 -1.36
N LEU A 80 9.42 -7.64 -0.39
CA LEU A 80 8.70 -7.77 0.87
C LEU A 80 7.21 -7.51 0.62
N VAL A 81 6.33 -8.43 1.02
CA VAL A 81 4.87 -8.27 0.90
C VAL A 81 4.30 -7.78 2.23
N VAL A 82 3.72 -6.59 2.19
CA VAL A 82 2.98 -5.97 3.30
C VAL A 82 1.49 -6.03 2.99
N ALA A 83 0.67 -6.48 3.94
CA ALA A 83 -0.79 -6.51 3.77
C ALA A 83 -1.49 -5.54 4.72
N ASP A 84 -2.45 -4.78 4.21
CA ASP A 84 -3.28 -3.91 5.04
C ASP A 84 -4.20 -4.70 5.96
N MET A 85 -4.31 -4.23 7.19
CA MET A 85 -5.42 -4.55 8.07
C MET A 85 -6.59 -3.62 7.71
N PRO A 86 -7.71 -4.14 7.16
CA PRO A 86 -8.84 -3.33 6.73
C PRO A 86 -9.59 -2.73 7.93
N PHE A 87 -10.48 -1.77 7.66
CA PHE A 87 -11.27 -1.09 8.70
C PHE A 87 -12.00 -2.09 9.61
N MET A 88 -12.04 -1.77 10.92
CA MET A 88 -12.56 -2.59 12.02
C MET A 88 -11.83 -3.92 12.31
N SER A 89 -10.82 -4.31 11.51
CA SER A 89 -10.07 -5.55 11.77
C SER A 89 -9.06 -5.45 12.92
N TYR A 90 -8.70 -4.24 13.36
CA TYR A 90 -7.70 -4.01 14.40
C TYR A 90 -8.07 -2.93 15.43
N GLN A 91 -9.08 -2.11 15.12
CA GLN A 91 -9.51 -0.99 15.97
C GLN A 91 -10.43 -1.44 17.11
N ALA A 92 -11.13 -2.56 16.94
CA ALA A 92 -12.17 -3.00 17.86
C ALA A 92 -11.60 -3.54 19.19
N ASP A 93 -10.59 -4.41 19.09
CA ASP A 93 -9.96 -5.08 20.23
C ASP A 93 -8.58 -5.65 19.85
N ILE A 94 -7.67 -5.73 20.83
CA ILE A 94 -6.30 -6.22 20.65
C ILE A 94 -6.26 -7.71 20.28
N ILE A 95 -7.14 -8.54 20.85
CA ILE A 95 -7.20 -9.98 20.56
C ILE A 95 -7.66 -10.18 19.11
N GLU A 96 -8.63 -9.39 18.66
CA GLU A 96 -9.07 -9.40 17.27
C GLU A 96 -7.98 -8.92 16.31
N ALA A 97 -7.27 -7.84 16.65
CA ALA A 97 -6.12 -7.36 15.87
C ALA A 97 -5.06 -8.47 15.72
N ARG A 98 -4.67 -9.14 16.81
CA ARG A 98 -3.71 -10.26 16.78
C ARG A 98 -4.18 -11.40 15.90
N ARG A 99 -5.46 -11.80 16.00
CA ARG A 99 -6.02 -12.86 15.16
C ARG A 99 -6.01 -12.48 13.68
N ASN A 100 -6.47 -11.28 13.34
CA ASN A 100 -6.54 -10.82 11.96
C ASN A 100 -5.16 -10.63 11.34
N ALA A 101 -4.21 -10.04 12.07
CA ALA A 101 -2.82 -9.95 11.63
C ALA A 101 -2.21 -11.34 11.44
N GLY A 102 -2.42 -12.25 12.40
CA GLY A 102 -1.98 -13.64 12.30
C GLY A 102 -2.55 -14.36 11.08
N ARG A 103 -3.81 -14.09 10.68
CA ARG A 103 -4.38 -14.62 9.43
C ARG A 103 -3.66 -14.09 8.20
N LEU A 104 -3.38 -12.78 8.12
CA LEU A 104 -2.66 -12.18 6.98
C LEU A 104 -1.25 -12.79 6.80
N ILE A 105 -0.56 -13.08 7.90
CA ILE A 105 0.75 -13.76 7.86
C ILE A 105 0.57 -15.24 7.51
N LYS A 106 -0.22 -15.99 8.30
CA LYS A 106 -0.30 -17.45 8.22
C LYS A 106 -1.07 -17.97 7.00
N GLU A 107 -2.22 -17.37 6.71
CA GLU A 107 -3.11 -17.77 5.61
C GLU A 107 -2.84 -16.96 4.35
N GLY A 108 -2.50 -15.68 4.50
CA GLY A 108 -2.18 -14.78 3.38
C GLY A 108 -0.76 -14.98 2.85
N GLY A 109 0.21 -15.22 3.73
CA GLY A 109 1.63 -15.33 3.39
C GLY A 109 2.38 -13.99 3.35
N ALA A 110 1.76 -12.89 3.81
CA ALA A 110 2.47 -11.61 3.96
C ALA A 110 3.56 -11.73 5.04
N GLN A 111 4.62 -10.92 4.93
CA GLN A 111 5.69 -10.87 5.95
C GLN A 111 5.51 -9.74 6.95
N ALA A 112 4.60 -8.80 6.69
CA ALA A 112 4.29 -7.69 7.57
C ALA A 112 2.84 -7.23 7.36
N VAL A 113 2.29 -6.53 8.35
CA VAL A 113 0.97 -5.90 8.24
C VAL A 113 1.08 -4.38 8.28
N LYS A 114 0.19 -3.67 7.61
CA LYS A 114 0.02 -2.21 7.74
C LYS A 114 -1.28 -1.88 8.47
N LEU A 115 -1.26 -0.90 9.37
CA LEU A 115 -2.46 -0.39 10.02
C LEU A 115 -2.41 1.13 10.17
N GLU A 116 -3.58 1.76 10.23
CA GLU A 116 -3.71 3.22 10.32
C GLU A 116 -3.95 3.69 11.75
N GLY A 117 -3.16 4.68 12.19
CA GLY A 117 -3.27 5.27 13.51
C GLY A 117 -1.92 5.66 14.09
N GLY A 118 -1.94 6.68 14.95
CA GLY A 118 -0.78 7.19 15.65
C GLY A 118 -0.77 6.73 17.11
N MET A 119 -0.71 7.69 18.03
CA MET A 119 -0.75 7.43 19.48
C MET A 119 -1.93 6.54 19.90
N ASN A 120 -3.09 6.69 19.26
CA ASN A 120 -4.28 5.92 19.59
C ASN A 120 -4.16 4.42 19.25
N MET A 121 -3.25 4.03 18.35
CA MET A 121 -3.01 2.63 17.96
C MET A 121 -1.68 2.08 18.47
N ALA A 122 -0.94 2.84 19.29
CA ALA A 122 0.36 2.42 19.81
C ALA A 122 0.27 1.11 20.62
N GLU A 123 -0.80 0.91 21.39
CA GLU A 123 -1.01 -0.33 22.14
C GLU A 123 -1.25 -1.53 21.21
N THR A 124 -2.07 -1.36 20.17
CA THR A 124 -2.30 -2.39 19.15
C THR A 124 -1.02 -2.73 18.39
N ILE A 125 -0.25 -1.73 17.97
CA ILE A 125 1.05 -1.95 17.28
C ILE A 125 1.98 -2.77 18.17
N ARG A 126 2.15 -2.35 19.44
CA ARG A 126 3.00 -3.08 20.39
C ARG A 126 2.53 -4.51 20.59
N ALA A 127 1.22 -4.71 20.74
CA ALA A 127 0.66 -6.04 20.96
C ALA A 127 0.89 -7.00 19.77
N LEU A 128 0.98 -6.49 18.53
CA LEU A 128 1.33 -7.26 17.34
C LEU A 128 2.83 -7.53 17.26
N VAL A 129 3.66 -6.52 17.55
CA VAL A 129 5.12 -6.66 17.56
C VAL A 129 5.59 -7.64 18.64
N ASP A 130 4.98 -7.63 19.82
CA ASP A 130 5.28 -8.55 20.93
C ASP A 130 5.04 -10.05 20.60
N ILE A 131 4.33 -10.33 19.51
CA ILE A 131 4.11 -11.70 18.99
C ILE A 131 4.80 -11.94 17.65
N ASP A 132 5.86 -11.17 17.37
CA ASP A 132 6.74 -11.30 16.20
C ASP A 132 6.04 -11.01 14.85
N ILE A 133 4.97 -10.21 14.84
CA ILE A 133 4.36 -9.71 13.60
C ILE A 133 4.93 -8.31 13.29
N PRO A 134 5.72 -8.13 12.21
CA PRO A 134 6.19 -6.82 11.81
C PRO A 134 5.03 -5.90 11.41
N VAL A 135 5.06 -4.65 11.89
CA VAL A 135 4.02 -3.66 11.63
C VAL A 135 4.58 -2.45 10.91
N VAL A 136 3.94 -2.07 9.81
CA VAL A 136 4.10 -0.76 9.16
C VAL A 136 2.99 0.15 9.69
N GLY A 137 3.34 1.23 10.37
CA GLY A 137 2.35 2.23 10.77
C GLY A 137 1.89 3.08 9.60
N HIS A 138 0.73 3.73 9.71
CA HIS A 138 0.26 4.72 8.74
C HIS A 138 -0.35 5.93 9.46
N ILE A 139 0.25 7.10 9.27
CA ILE A 139 -0.17 8.37 9.84
C ILE A 139 -0.29 9.46 8.77
N GLY A 140 -0.87 10.62 9.13
CA GLY A 140 -1.25 11.65 8.17
C GLY A 140 -2.70 11.48 7.77
N LEU A 141 -3.01 11.55 6.49
CA LEU A 141 -4.32 11.21 5.95
C LEU A 141 -4.48 9.69 5.99
N THR A 142 -5.43 9.20 6.80
CA THR A 142 -5.72 7.77 6.96
C THR A 142 -7.10 7.50 6.35
N PRO A 143 -7.19 6.93 5.13
CA PRO A 143 -8.44 6.68 4.42
C PRO A 143 -9.54 5.98 5.23
N GLN A 144 -9.21 5.10 6.18
CA GLN A 144 -10.21 4.45 7.03
C GLN A 144 -10.88 5.42 8.03
N SER A 145 -10.34 6.64 8.17
CA SER A 145 -10.93 7.74 8.95
C SER A 145 -11.64 8.80 8.09
N ILE A 146 -12.00 8.48 6.84
CA ILE A 146 -12.52 9.45 5.86
C ILE A 146 -13.68 10.32 6.38
N HIS A 147 -14.61 9.72 7.15
CA HIS A 147 -15.75 10.43 7.71
C HIS A 147 -15.37 11.38 8.86
N ARG A 148 -14.41 10.99 9.71
CA ARG A 148 -13.85 11.87 10.75
C ARG A 148 -13.09 13.05 10.13
N MET A 149 -12.38 12.80 9.03
CA MET A 149 -11.58 13.81 8.33
C MET A 149 -12.41 14.69 7.38
N GLY A 150 -13.64 14.27 7.06
CA GLY A 150 -14.52 14.97 6.14
C GLY A 150 -13.96 15.03 4.71
N GLY A 151 -13.37 13.92 4.25
CA GLY A 151 -12.77 13.77 2.92
C GLY A 151 -11.24 13.67 2.91
N TYR A 152 -10.67 13.45 1.72
CA TYR A 152 -9.23 13.34 1.48
C TYR A 152 -8.56 14.72 1.53
N LYS A 153 -8.17 15.16 2.72
CA LYS A 153 -7.57 16.48 2.97
C LYS A 153 -6.14 16.34 3.46
N VAL A 154 -5.29 17.29 3.06
CA VAL A 154 -3.92 17.40 3.55
C VAL A 154 -3.93 17.63 5.07
N GLN A 155 -3.14 16.84 5.81
CA GLN A 155 -3.00 16.92 7.26
C GLN A 155 -1.75 17.70 7.67
N GLY A 156 -1.69 18.22 8.90
CA GLY A 156 -0.46 18.84 9.42
C GLY A 156 -0.15 20.24 8.89
N ARG A 157 -1.13 20.96 8.32
CA ARG A 157 -0.94 22.35 7.86
C ARG A 157 -0.83 23.35 8.99
N GLN A 158 -1.54 23.09 10.09
CA GLN A 158 -1.52 23.93 11.28
C GLN A 158 -0.46 23.38 12.25
N GLU A 159 0.23 24.27 12.95
CA GLU A 159 1.32 23.92 13.87
C GLU A 159 0.91 22.85 14.89
N GLN A 160 -0.25 22.99 15.52
CA GLN A 160 -0.79 22.00 16.46
C GLN A 160 -1.01 20.62 15.82
N GLN A 161 -1.45 20.56 14.56
CA GLN A 161 -1.61 19.30 13.83
C GLN A 161 -0.25 18.69 13.46
N ALA A 162 0.73 19.53 13.12
CA ALA A 162 2.08 19.10 12.81
C ALA A 162 2.78 18.51 14.05
N GLU A 163 2.65 19.15 15.21
CA GLU A 163 3.15 18.63 16.49
C GLU A 163 2.48 17.29 16.84
N ARG A 164 1.16 17.20 16.65
CA ARG A 164 0.43 15.95 16.87
C ARG A 164 0.91 14.82 15.95
N LEU A 165 1.13 15.10 14.66
CA LEU A 165 1.66 14.11 13.73
C LEU A 165 3.08 13.65 14.09
N LEU A 166 3.92 14.57 14.59
CA LEU A 166 5.24 14.20 15.10
C LEU A 166 5.13 13.30 16.33
N ALA A 167 4.21 13.58 17.25
CA ALA A 167 3.94 12.72 18.40
C ALA A 167 3.37 11.35 17.98
N ASP A 168 2.47 11.31 16.99
CA ASP A 168 1.96 10.07 16.40
C ASP A 168 3.09 9.24 15.79
N ALA A 169 4.01 9.87 15.04
CA ALA A 169 5.17 9.22 14.45
C ALA A 169 6.09 8.59 15.50
N ARG A 170 6.40 9.33 16.57
CA ARG A 170 7.18 8.82 17.71
C ARG A 170 6.49 7.65 18.40
N ALA A 171 5.17 7.74 18.59
CA ALA A 171 4.42 6.69 19.26
C ALA A 171 4.39 5.39 18.45
N VAL A 172 4.28 5.49 17.12
CA VAL A 172 4.37 4.35 16.19
C VAL A 172 5.75 3.68 16.29
N GLU A 173 6.83 4.46 16.28
CA GLU A 173 8.18 3.92 16.45
C GLU A 173 8.40 3.29 17.84
N GLN A 174 8.00 3.98 18.92
CA GLN A 174 8.10 3.48 20.30
C GLN A 174 7.23 2.24 20.58
N ALA A 175 6.21 2.00 19.75
CA ALA A 175 5.42 0.78 19.79
C ALA A 175 6.11 -0.39 19.07
N GLY A 176 7.19 -0.14 18.32
CA GLY A 176 8.00 -1.17 17.66
C GLY A 176 7.67 -1.38 16.18
N ALA A 177 6.95 -0.45 15.53
CA ALA A 177 6.74 -0.53 14.09
C ALA A 177 8.07 -0.57 13.33
N CYS A 178 8.15 -1.33 12.24
CA CYS A 178 9.37 -1.47 11.44
C CYS A 178 9.53 -0.39 10.37
N ALA A 179 8.44 0.29 9.99
CA ALA A 179 8.40 1.45 9.10
C ALA A 179 7.10 2.25 9.34
N VAL A 180 7.00 3.45 8.77
CA VAL A 180 5.78 4.26 8.84
C VAL A 180 5.47 4.94 7.50
N VAL A 181 4.23 4.83 7.05
CA VAL A 181 3.70 5.58 5.90
C VAL A 181 3.27 6.97 6.36
N LEU A 182 3.67 7.99 5.59
CA LEU A 182 3.28 9.38 5.76
C LEU A 182 2.44 9.80 4.54
N GLU A 183 1.13 9.96 4.72
CA GLU A 183 0.21 10.29 3.62
C GLU A 183 -0.31 11.73 3.69
N ALA A 184 -0.21 12.44 2.56
CA ALA A 184 -0.76 13.77 2.33
C ALA A 184 -0.46 14.78 3.46
N ILE A 185 0.82 14.94 3.79
CA ILE A 185 1.34 15.94 4.75
C ILE A 185 2.31 16.92 4.06
N PRO A 186 2.53 18.14 4.60
CA PRO A 186 3.54 19.06 4.07
C PRO A 186 4.93 18.41 4.00
N ALA A 187 5.63 18.64 2.88
CA ALA A 187 6.96 18.07 2.65
C ALA A 187 7.97 18.42 3.75
N SER A 188 7.95 19.66 4.25
CA SER A 188 8.81 20.09 5.36
C SER A 188 8.55 19.33 6.65
N LEU A 189 7.29 18.98 6.93
CA LEU A 189 6.93 18.16 8.09
C LEU A 189 7.38 16.72 7.90
N ALA A 190 7.19 16.15 6.70
CA ALA A 190 7.65 14.81 6.39
C ALA A 190 9.17 14.67 6.50
N GLY A 191 9.93 15.66 6.01
CA GLY A 191 11.39 15.71 6.16
C GLY A 191 11.81 15.80 7.63
N LYS A 192 11.11 16.61 8.44
CA LYS A 192 11.33 16.69 9.89
C LYS A 192 11.09 15.34 10.59
N ILE A 193 9.97 14.67 10.31
CA ILE A 193 9.65 13.35 10.87
C ILE A 193 10.70 12.33 10.44
N THR A 194 11.08 12.32 9.16
CA THR A 194 12.05 11.36 8.61
C THR A 194 13.43 11.48 9.25
N ALA A 195 13.89 12.72 9.47
CA ALA A 195 15.16 12.99 10.12
C ALA A 195 15.17 12.61 11.62
N GLU A 196 14.00 12.54 12.24
CA GLU A 196 13.86 12.27 13.67
C GLU A 196 13.69 10.78 13.99
N LEU A 197 12.93 10.07 13.16
CA LEU A 197 12.70 8.64 13.32
C LEU A 197 13.93 7.83 12.90
N ALA A 198 14.22 6.81 13.68
CA ALA A 198 15.17 5.78 13.31
C ALA A 198 14.55 4.87 12.24
N ILE A 199 13.28 4.49 12.33
CA ILE A 199 12.63 3.59 11.34
C ILE A 199 12.41 4.28 9.98
N PRO A 200 12.38 3.53 8.86
CA PRO A 200 12.08 4.09 7.54
C PRO A 200 10.71 4.77 7.43
N THR A 201 10.69 5.93 6.77
CA THR A 201 9.45 6.63 6.38
C THR A 201 9.13 6.40 4.90
N ILE A 202 7.89 6.06 4.58
CA ILE A 202 7.41 5.87 3.20
C ILE A 202 6.39 6.96 2.87
N GLY A 203 6.73 7.84 1.94
CA GLY A 203 5.88 8.97 1.57
C GLY A 203 4.85 8.64 0.50
N ILE A 204 3.66 9.22 0.62
CA ILE A 204 2.70 9.33 -0.49
C ILE A 204 2.01 10.69 -0.42
N GLY A 205 2.37 11.58 -1.35
CA GLY A 205 2.01 12.99 -1.23
C GLY A 205 2.65 13.69 -0.03
N ALA A 206 3.82 13.22 0.42
CA ALA A 206 4.58 13.76 1.54
C ALA A 206 5.94 14.37 1.13
N GLY A 207 6.18 14.56 -0.17
CA GLY A 207 7.43 15.12 -0.68
C GLY A 207 8.59 14.12 -0.76
N PRO A 208 9.76 14.56 -1.23
CA PRO A 208 10.88 13.68 -1.58
C PRO A 208 11.77 13.27 -0.40
N ASP A 209 11.61 13.93 0.75
CA ASP A 209 12.52 13.78 1.90
C ASP A 209 12.25 12.51 2.74
N CYS A 210 11.19 11.76 2.44
CA CYS A 210 10.95 10.44 3.05
C CYS A 210 11.98 9.40 2.58
N ASP A 211 12.24 8.36 3.37
CA ASP A 211 13.19 7.28 3.03
C ASP A 211 12.74 6.43 1.84
N GLY A 212 11.44 6.43 1.53
CA GLY A 212 10.88 5.77 0.35
C GLY A 212 9.60 6.43 -0.13
N GLN A 213 9.00 5.86 -1.18
CA GLN A 213 7.73 6.32 -1.74
C GLN A 213 6.80 5.16 -2.03
N VAL A 214 5.50 5.37 -1.81
CA VAL A 214 4.43 4.44 -2.20
C VAL A 214 3.44 5.10 -3.15
N LEU A 215 3.01 4.37 -4.18
CA LEU A 215 1.90 4.76 -5.05
C LEU A 215 1.00 3.55 -5.34
N VAL A 216 -0.26 3.84 -5.70
CA VAL A 216 -1.19 2.83 -6.17
C VAL A 216 -0.84 2.48 -7.63
N ILE A 217 -0.71 1.18 -7.95
CA ILE A 217 -0.29 0.75 -9.29
C ILE A 217 -1.24 1.23 -10.40
N HIS A 218 -2.54 1.27 -10.12
CA HIS A 218 -3.55 1.74 -11.07
C HIS A 218 -3.40 3.23 -11.39
N ASP A 219 -2.97 4.04 -10.42
CA ASP A 219 -2.75 5.47 -10.59
C ASP A 219 -1.55 5.72 -11.51
N ILE A 220 -0.44 5.00 -11.32
CA ILE A 220 0.76 5.19 -12.15
C ILE A 220 0.59 4.66 -13.58
N LEU A 221 -0.30 3.67 -13.77
CA LEU A 221 -0.63 3.12 -15.09
C LEU A 221 -1.79 3.85 -15.79
N GLY A 222 -2.37 4.88 -15.16
CA GLY A 222 -3.45 5.66 -15.76
C GLY A 222 -4.77 4.89 -15.90
N LEU A 223 -5.04 3.94 -15.00
CA LEU A 223 -6.28 3.14 -14.98
C LEU A 223 -7.39 3.77 -14.13
N CYS A 224 -7.04 4.68 -13.21
CA CYS A 224 -8.00 5.39 -12.38
C CYS A 224 -8.52 6.66 -13.07
N GLU A 225 -9.73 6.58 -13.64
CA GLU A 225 -10.34 7.70 -14.38
C GLU A 225 -11.13 8.67 -13.49
N LYS A 226 -11.65 8.18 -12.37
CA LYS A 226 -12.55 8.98 -11.50
C LYS A 226 -11.80 10.03 -10.68
N TYR A 227 -10.55 9.76 -10.33
CA TYR A 227 -9.74 10.61 -9.45
C TYR A 227 -8.26 10.48 -9.83
N SER A 228 -7.59 11.60 -10.07
CA SER A 228 -6.13 11.66 -10.17
C SER A 228 -5.61 12.59 -9.06
N PRO A 229 -5.09 12.04 -7.95
CA PRO A 229 -4.53 12.86 -6.89
C PRO A 229 -3.35 13.69 -7.41
N LYS A 230 -3.25 14.95 -6.99
CA LYS A 230 -2.20 15.88 -7.46
C LYS A 230 -0.76 15.38 -7.27
N PHE A 231 -0.54 14.44 -6.35
CA PHE A 231 0.78 13.89 -6.03
C PHE A 231 1.17 12.69 -6.89
N VAL A 232 0.26 12.19 -7.74
CA VAL A 232 0.54 11.05 -8.61
C VAL A 232 1.23 11.54 -9.89
N LYS A 233 2.32 10.87 -10.26
CA LYS A 233 2.88 10.91 -11.61
C LYS A 233 2.41 9.68 -12.38
N GLN A 234 1.78 9.89 -13.53
CA GLN A 234 1.46 8.82 -14.45
C GLN A 234 2.72 8.43 -15.26
N TYR A 235 3.04 7.14 -15.27
CA TYR A 235 4.20 6.57 -15.99
C TYR A 235 3.77 5.89 -17.30
N ALA A 236 2.51 5.48 -17.44
CA ALA A 236 1.95 4.92 -18.66
C ALA A 236 0.45 5.25 -18.81
N ASP A 237 -0.11 5.18 -20.02
CA ASP A 237 -1.55 5.24 -20.30
C ASP A 237 -2.08 3.86 -20.72
N ALA A 238 -2.22 2.98 -19.73
CA ALA A 238 -2.73 1.63 -19.95
C ALA A 238 -4.22 1.64 -20.33
N ALA A 239 -5.00 2.62 -19.88
CA ALA A 239 -6.42 2.71 -20.23
C ALA A 239 -6.62 2.88 -21.74
N THR A 240 -5.84 3.75 -22.39
CA THR A 240 -5.89 3.92 -23.85
C THR A 240 -5.45 2.65 -24.57
N LEU A 241 -4.37 2.00 -24.11
CA LEU A 241 -3.89 0.74 -24.68
C LEU A 241 -4.96 -0.37 -24.61
N ILE A 242 -5.56 -0.56 -23.43
CA ILE A 242 -6.59 -1.58 -23.19
C ILE A 242 -7.82 -1.30 -24.04
N ARG A 243 -8.31 -0.05 -24.07
CA ARG A 243 -9.45 0.34 -24.93
C ARG A 243 -9.19 0.06 -26.40
N GLY A 244 -7.97 0.37 -26.89
CA GLY A 244 -7.55 0.08 -28.25
C GLY A 244 -7.61 -1.42 -28.55
N ALA A 245 -6.94 -2.24 -27.75
CA ALA A 245 -6.90 -3.69 -27.93
C ALA A 245 -8.31 -4.33 -27.88
N VAL A 246 -9.18 -3.88 -26.96
CA VAL A 246 -10.57 -4.37 -26.89
C VAL A 246 -11.37 -3.97 -28.13
N ARG A 247 -11.20 -2.72 -28.62
CA ARG A 247 -11.87 -2.26 -29.84
C ARG A 247 -11.43 -3.07 -31.05
N ASP A 248 -10.13 -3.30 -31.20
CA ASP A 248 -9.58 -4.05 -32.33
C ASP A 248 -10.07 -5.51 -32.31
N TYR A 249 -10.08 -6.15 -31.13
CA TYR A 249 -10.66 -7.48 -30.97
C TYR A 249 -12.15 -7.53 -31.36
N ILE A 250 -12.96 -6.57 -30.88
CA ILE A 250 -14.38 -6.48 -31.24
C ILE A 250 -14.55 -6.33 -32.75
N ASP A 251 -13.74 -5.48 -33.39
CA ASP A 251 -13.79 -5.23 -34.82
C ASP A 251 -13.40 -6.46 -35.64
N GLU A 252 -12.32 -7.15 -35.27
CA GLU A 252 -11.87 -8.35 -35.96
C GLU A 252 -12.88 -9.50 -35.86
N VAL A 253 -13.48 -9.70 -34.69
CA VAL A 253 -14.54 -10.70 -34.50
C VAL A 253 -15.77 -10.37 -35.34
N LYS A 254 -16.24 -9.11 -35.31
CA LYS A 254 -17.43 -8.68 -36.07
C LYS A 254 -17.23 -8.75 -37.58
N LYS A 255 -16.00 -8.53 -38.07
CA LYS A 255 -15.65 -8.61 -39.49
C LYS A 255 -15.29 -10.03 -39.94
N GLY A 256 -15.24 -11.01 -39.02
CA GLY A 256 -14.83 -12.38 -39.30
C GLY A 256 -13.34 -12.53 -39.62
N ALA A 257 -12.51 -11.55 -39.23
CA ALA A 257 -11.05 -11.62 -39.37
C ALA A 257 -10.40 -12.49 -38.27
N PHE A 258 -11.06 -12.64 -37.12
CA PHE A 258 -10.66 -13.53 -36.03
C PHE A 258 -11.81 -14.48 -35.65
N PRO A 259 -11.55 -15.77 -35.34
CA PRO A 259 -10.25 -16.45 -35.43
C PRO A 259 -9.84 -16.75 -36.90
N THR A 260 -8.55 -17.03 -37.12
CA THR A 260 -8.02 -17.54 -38.39
C THR A 260 -7.73 -19.04 -38.26
N GLU A 261 -7.29 -19.70 -39.33
CA GLU A 261 -6.82 -21.10 -39.25
C GLU A 261 -5.69 -21.29 -38.23
N LYS A 262 -4.81 -20.29 -38.05
CA LYS A 262 -3.72 -20.36 -37.05
C LYS A 262 -4.25 -20.39 -35.61
N HIS A 263 -5.46 -19.90 -35.40
CA HIS A 263 -6.12 -19.83 -34.09
C HIS A 263 -7.16 -20.95 -33.91
N SER A 264 -7.22 -21.93 -34.82
CA SER A 264 -8.22 -22.99 -34.84
C SER A 264 -7.57 -24.38 -34.79
N PHE A 265 -8.10 -25.28 -33.97
CA PHE A 265 -7.65 -26.68 -33.90
C PHE A 265 -8.43 -27.55 -34.91
N LYS A 266 -7.80 -28.63 -35.37
CA LYS A 266 -8.41 -29.63 -36.26
C LYS A 266 -8.90 -30.84 -35.47
#